data_AF-A0A7C1AS13-F1
#
_entry.id   AF-A0A7C1AS13-F1
#
_cell.length_a   1.000
_cell.length_b   1.000
_cell.length_c   1.000
_cell.angle_alpha   90.00
_cell.angle_beta   90.00
_cell.angle_gamma   90.00
#
_symmetry.space_group_name_H-M   'P 1'
#
loop_
_entity.id
_entity.type
_entity.pdbx_description
1 polymer ?
#
loop_
_entity_poly.entity_id
_entity_poly.type
_entity_poly.pdbx_seq_one_letter_code
_entity_poly.pdbx_strand_id
1 'polypeptide(L)'
;MISHDSEIFYRRRLPHYQPPDATYFITFRLNGSLPAEVVEKMIREREEQEEQIAQIKDEQEKEERLATCRKFYFGKFDALLDRGETGPKWLKNPKIAEIVTEAIRYRDNHDYDLLAYCVMPNHVHLVFYVGRFAESTLRNSVSRYI
;
A
#
# COMPACT_ATOMS: atom_id res chain seq x y z
N MET A 1 -26.91 22.45 3.89
CA MET A 1 -26.34 21.24 3.26
C MET A 1 -25.13 21.70 2.47
N ILE A 2 -23.93 21.62 3.05
CA ILE A 2 -22.71 22.03 2.37
C ILE A 2 -22.12 20.77 1.74
N SER A 3 -22.29 20.65 0.42
CA SER A 3 -21.61 19.65 -0.40
C SER A 3 -20.11 19.99 -0.39
N HIS A 4 -19.34 19.31 0.45
CA HIS A 4 -17.88 19.41 0.44
C HIS A 4 -17.36 18.32 -0.48
N ASP A 5 -16.97 18.73 -1.69
CA ASP A 5 -16.33 17.87 -2.67
C ASP A 5 -14.92 17.52 -2.14
N SER A 6 -14.82 16.38 -1.44
CA SER A 6 -13.54 15.82 -1.02
C SER A 6 -12.79 15.37 -2.26
N GLU A 7 -11.73 16.07 -2.67
CA GLU A 7 -10.93 15.68 -3.83
C GLU A 7 -10.36 14.27 -3.62
N ILE A 8 -11.02 13.28 -4.24
CA ILE A 8 -10.65 11.86 -4.24
C ILE A 8 -9.26 11.66 -4.85
N PHE A 9 -8.82 12.61 -5.68
CA PHE A 9 -7.55 12.56 -6.39
C PHE A 9 -6.84 13.91 -6.33
N TYR A 10 -5.60 13.90 -5.85
CA TYR A 10 -4.68 15.03 -6.01
C TYR A 10 -3.28 14.51 -6.33
N ARG A 11 -2.42 15.34 -6.93
CA ARG A 11 -1.08 14.93 -7.36
C ARG A 11 -0.03 15.90 -6.83
N ARG A 12 0.96 15.37 -6.10
CA ARG A 12 2.23 16.07 -5.83
C ARG A 12 3.33 15.41 -6.67
N ARG A 13 4.35 14.82 -6.04
CA ARG A 13 5.37 14.02 -6.74
C ARG A 13 4.81 12.68 -7.22
N LEU A 14 3.84 12.12 -6.49
CA LEU A 14 3.09 10.92 -6.87
C LEU A 14 1.58 11.23 -6.84
N PRO A 15 0.76 10.52 -7.64
CA PRO A 15 -0.69 10.60 -7.55
C PRO A 15 -1.16 10.04 -6.21
N HIS A 16 -2.03 10.78 -5.55
CA HIS A 16 -2.72 10.37 -4.33
C HIS A 16 -4.18 10.11 -4.70
N TYR A 17 -4.62 8.87 -4.55
CA TYR A 17 -6.02 8.47 -4.69
C TYR A 17 -6.54 8.06 -3.31
N GLN A 18 -7.41 8.88 -2.73
CA GLN A 18 -7.90 8.73 -1.37
C GLN A 18 -9.43 8.86 -1.34
N PRO A 19 -10.17 7.83 -1.80
CA PRO A 19 -11.61 7.81 -1.63
C PRO A 19 -11.98 7.94 -0.14
N PRO A 20 -12.90 8.84 0.24
CA PRO A 20 -13.42 8.88 1.59
C PRO A 20 -14.08 7.54 1.94
N ASP A 21 -14.12 7.21 3.23
CA ASP A 21 -14.80 5.99 3.73
C ASP A 21 -14.30 4.67 3.11
N ALA A 22 -13.02 4.62 2.73
CA ALA A 22 -12.40 3.41 2.19
C ALA A 22 -11.54 2.66 3.23
N THR A 23 -11.48 1.34 3.03
CA THR A 23 -10.49 0.47 3.69
C THR A 23 -9.26 0.35 2.79
N TYR A 24 -8.09 0.57 3.37
CA TYR A 24 -6.81 0.47 2.69
C TYR A 24 -6.05 -0.75 3.16
N PHE A 25 -5.41 -1.43 2.22
CA PHE A 25 -4.38 -2.40 2.49
C PHE A 25 -3.06 -1.86 1.93
N ILE A 26 -2.07 -1.66 2.80
CA ILE A 26 -0.74 -1.21 2.41
C ILE A 26 0.32 -2.20 2.84
N THR A 27 1.39 -2.30 2.05
CA THR A 27 2.59 -3.06 2.38
C THR A 27 3.77 -2.11 2.27
N PHE A 28 4.55 -1.98 3.35
CA PHE A 28 5.84 -1.29 3.29
C PHE A 28 6.96 -2.24 3.70
N ARG A 29 8.15 -2.02 3.16
CA ARG A 29 9.28 -2.93 3.29
C ARG A 29 10.56 -2.19 3.65
N LEU A 30 11.50 -2.91 4.27
CA LEU A 30 12.82 -2.37 4.53
C LEU A 30 13.59 -2.16 3.22
N ASN A 31 14.41 -1.12 3.17
CA ASN A 31 15.26 -0.86 2.01
C ASN A 31 16.23 -2.03 1.77
N GLY A 32 16.42 -2.41 0.51
CA GLY A 32 17.26 -3.56 0.12
C GLY A 32 16.65 -4.95 0.34
N SER A 33 15.42 -5.05 0.88
CA SER A 33 14.72 -6.34 1.06
C SER A 33 14.42 -7.08 -0.25
N LEU A 34 14.36 -6.36 -1.37
CA LEU A 34 14.29 -6.93 -2.71
C LEU A 34 15.29 -6.22 -3.64
N PRO A 35 15.97 -6.96 -4.54
CA PRO A 35 16.87 -6.36 -5.53
C PRO A 35 16.11 -5.39 -6.46
N ALA A 36 16.75 -4.28 -6.84
CA ALA A 36 16.16 -3.28 -7.72
C ALA A 36 15.76 -3.88 -9.07
N GLU A 37 16.61 -4.74 -9.65
CA GLU A 37 16.36 -5.42 -10.91
C GLU A 37 15.08 -6.27 -10.88
N VAL A 38 14.81 -6.96 -9.78
CA VAL A 38 13.59 -7.77 -9.62
C VAL A 38 12.35 -6.86 -9.59
N VAL A 39 12.43 -5.73 -8.87
CA VAL A 39 11.32 -4.77 -8.80
C VAL A 39 11.07 -4.11 -10.15
N GLU A 40 12.13 -3.67 -10.84
CA GLU A 40 12.02 -3.06 -12.17
C GLU A 40 11.41 -4.03 -13.18
N LYS A 41 11.85 -5.29 -13.18
CA LYS A 41 11.26 -6.33 -14.03
C LYS A 41 9.77 -6.51 -13.75
N MET A 42 9.38 -6.58 -12.47
CA MET A 42 7.98 -6.73 -12.09
C MET A 42 7.12 -5.53 -12.48
N ILE A 43 7.64 -4.30 -12.34
CA ILE A 43 6.95 -3.09 -12.78
C ILE A 43 6.70 -3.14 -14.28
N ARG A 44 7.71 -3.49 -15.09
CA ARG A 44 7.56 -3.64 -16.54
C ARG A 44 6.55 -4.71 -16.92
N GLU A 45 6.66 -5.91 -16.32
CA GLU A 45 5.70 -7.01 -16.57
C GLU A 45 4.26 -6.56 -16.26
N ARG A 46 4.06 -5.79 -15.20
CA ARG A 46 2.75 -5.25 -14.82
C ARG A 46 2.25 -4.20 -15.81
N GLU A 47 3.10 -3.26 -16.20
CA GLU A 47 2.75 -2.20 -17.17
C GLU A 47 2.33 -2.83 -18.51
N GLU A 48 3.10 -3.80 -19.02
CA GLU A 48 2.77 -4.54 -20.24
C GLU A 48 1.43 -5.28 -20.13
N GLN A 49 1.14 -5.91 -18.98
CA GLN A 49 -0.13 -6.59 -18.73
C GLN A 49 -1.30 -5.61 -18.64
N GLU A 50 -1.12 -4.49 -17.95
CA GLU A 50 -2.16 -3.45 -17.84
C GLU A 50 -2.46 -2.83 -19.21
N GLU A 51 -1.46 -2.61 -20.06
CA GLU A 51 -1.66 -2.15 -21.44
C GLU A 51 -2.44 -3.17 -22.29
N GLN A 52 -2.11 -4.46 -22.18
CA GLN A 52 -2.85 -5.51 -22.88
C GLN A 52 -4.31 -5.60 -22.43
N ILE A 53 -4.55 -5.49 -21.12
CA ILE A 53 -5.90 -5.51 -20.54
C ILE A 53 -6.68 -4.24 -20.94
N ALA A 54 -6.02 -3.09 -21.07
CA ALA A 54 -6.65 -1.84 -21.51
C ALA A 54 -7.19 -1.89 -22.95
N GLN A 55 -6.69 -2.82 -23.79
CA GLN A 55 -7.18 -3.03 -25.16
C GLN A 55 -8.45 -3.89 -25.23
N ILE A 56 -8.87 -4.51 -24.12
CA ILE A 56 -10.09 -5.33 -24.06
C ILE A 56 -11.31 -4.40 -24.12
N LYS A 57 -12.23 -4.69 -25.06
CA LYS A 57 -13.43 -3.87 -25.29
C LYS A 57 -14.53 -4.10 -24.26
N ASP A 58 -14.59 -5.31 -23.70
CA ASP A 58 -15.56 -5.67 -22.67
C ASP A 58 -15.05 -5.19 -21.30
N GLU A 59 -15.81 -4.28 -20.67
CA GLU A 59 -15.43 -3.70 -19.38
C GLU A 59 -15.48 -4.73 -18.24
N GLN A 60 -16.39 -5.71 -18.30
CA GLN A 60 -16.47 -6.75 -17.28
C GLN A 60 -15.29 -7.71 -17.39
N GLU A 61 -14.98 -8.18 -18.61
CA GLU A 61 -13.80 -9.04 -18.83
C GLU A 61 -12.52 -8.30 -18.45
N LYS A 62 -12.42 -7.01 -18.78
CA LYS A 62 -11.31 -6.14 -18.43
C LYS A 62 -11.15 -6.04 -16.91
N GLU A 63 -12.22 -5.78 -16.16
CA GLU A 63 -12.18 -5.68 -14.69
C GLU A 63 -11.78 -7.01 -14.05
N GLU A 64 -12.33 -8.14 -14.50
CA GLU A 64 -11.99 -9.49 -14.02
C GLU A 64 -10.50 -9.82 -14.28
N ARG A 65 -9.98 -9.49 -15.46
CA ARG A 65 -8.56 -9.70 -15.78
C ARG A 65 -7.66 -8.78 -14.98
N LEU A 66 -8.03 -7.52 -14.79
CA LEU A 66 -7.30 -6.58 -13.93
C LEU A 66 -7.24 -7.08 -12.49
N ALA A 67 -8.36 -7.53 -11.93
CA ALA A 67 -8.42 -8.09 -10.59
C ALA A 67 -7.51 -9.34 -10.44
N THR A 68 -7.55 -10.23 -11.42
CA THR A 68 -6.71 -11.44 -11.46
C THR A 68 -5.22 -11.09 -11.55
N CYS A 69 -4.86 -10.15 -12.43
CA CYS A 69 -3.51 -9.65 -12.61
C CYS A 69 -2.97 -9.03 -11.31
N ARG A 70 -3.76 -8.17 -10.66
CA ARG A 70 -3.41 -7.54 -9.37
C ARG A 70 -3.20 -8.59 -8.27
N LYS A 71 -4.09 -9.58 -8.18
CA LYS A 71 -3.97 -10.67 -7.19
C LYS A 71 -2.71 -11.50 -7.40
N PHE A 72 -2.40 -11.87 -8.65
CA PHE A 72 -1.20 -12.62 -8.98
C PHE A 72 0.07 -11.81 -8.68
N TYR A 73 0.09 -10.54 -9.06
CA TYR A 73 1.19 -9.63 -8.79
C TYR A 73 1.44 -9.49 -7.28
N PHE A 74 0.37 -9.27 -6.50
CA PHE A 74 0.45 -9.20 -5.05
C PHE A 74 1.08 -10.48 -4.46
N GLY A 75 0.55 -11.66 -4.81
CA GLY A 75 1.09 -12.93 -4.31
C GLY A 75 2.54 -13.18 -4.71
N LYS A 76 2.94 -12.80 -5.93
CA LYS A 76 4.35 -12.90 -6.37
C LYS A 76 5.26 -11.98 -5.56
N PHE A 77 4.82 -10.74 -5.30
CA PHE A 77 5.59 -9.77 -4.53
C PHE A 77 5.74 -10.20 -3.06
N ASP A 78 4.65 -10.67 -2.45
CA ASP A 78 4.61 -11.18 -1.09
C ASP A 78 5.53 -12.39 -0.91
N ALA A 79 5.43 -13.37 -1.82
CA ALA A 79 6.30 -14.55 -1.81
C ALA A 79 7.78 -14.20 -1.96
N LEU A 80 8.12 -13.16 -2.73
CA LEU A 80 9.51 -12.70 -2.86
C LEU A 80 10.02 -12.07 -1.56
N LEU A 81 9.17 -11.29 -0.89
CA LEU A 81 9.50 -10.70 0.41
C LEU A 81 9.71 -11.78 1.47
N ASP A 82 8.85 -12.80 1.50
CA ASP A 82 8.92 -13.90 2.47
C ASP A 82 10.19 -14.74 2.37
N ARG A 83 10.71 -14.96 1.15
CA ARG A 83 12.00 -15.65 0.98
C ARG A 83 13.12 -14.91 1.70
N GLY A 84 13.06 -13.57 1.71
CA GLY A 84 14.03 -12.71 2.37
C GLY A 84 15.47 -13.04 1.95
N GLU A 85 15.69 -13.27 0.66
CA GLU A 85 16.99 -13.63 0.09
C GLU A 85 18.01 -12.49 0.23
N THR A 86 17.54 -11.24 0.23
CA THR A 86 18.39 -10.04 0.25
C THR A 86 17.95 -9.05 1.32
N GLY A 87 18.90 -8.22 1.76
CA GLY A 87 18.64 -7.07 2.60
C GLY A 87 18.49 -7.37 4.10
N PRO A 88 18.19 -6.31 4.88
CA PRO A 88 18.09 -6.42 6.32
C PRO A 88 16.79 -7.11 6.76
N LYS A 89 16.89 -7.91 7.82
CA LYS A 89 15.74 -8.53 8.52
C LYS A 89 15.56 -7.91 9.91
N TRP A 90 15.66 -6.59 10.02
CA TRP A 90 15.67 -5.88 11.31
C TRP A 90 14.39 -6.10 12.12
N LEU A 91 13.25 -6.31 11.45
CA LEU A 91 11.98 -6.59 12.12
C LEU A 91 11.92 -7.99 12.74
N LYS A 92 12.92 -8.86 12.48
CA LYS A 92 13.08 -10.10 13.24
C LYS A 92 13.49 -9.83 14.70
N ASN A 93 14.10 -8.67 14.98
CA ASN A 93 14.42 -8.29 16.35
C ASN A 93 13.15 -7.76 17.03
N PRO A 94 12.70 -8.39 18.13
CA PRO A 94 11.46 -7.99 18.80
C PRO A 94 11.47 -6.53 19.24
N LYS A 95 12.61 -5.97 19.65
CA LYS A 95 12.72 -4.57 20.06
C LYS A 95 12.44 -3.60 18.90
N ILE A 96 12.88 -3.94 17.70
CA ILE A 96 12.66 -3.10 16.51
C ILE A 96 11.22 -3.26 16.03
N ALA A 97 10.70 -4.50 16.03
CA ALA A 97 9.31 -4.77 15.70
C ALA A 97 8.33 -4.06 16.66
N GLU A 98 8.69 -3.96 17.95
CA GLU A 98 7.93 -3.25 18.97
C GLU A 98 7.85 -1.76 18.66
N ILE A 99 8.97 -1.09 18.34
CA ILE A 99 8.97 0.32 17.93
C ILE A 99 8.02 0.57 16.75
N VAL A 100 8.05 -0.29 15.74
CA VAL A 100 7.16 -0.17 14.56
C VAL A 100 5.71 -0.41 14.96
N THR A 101 5.46 -1.41 15.82
CA THR A 101 4.12 -1.74 16.32
C THR A 101 3.54 -0.60 17.15
N GLU A 102 4.32 0.00 18.04
CA GLU A 102 3.93 1.16 18.83
C GLU A 102 3.61 2.35 17.93
N ALA A 103 4.42 2.63 16.92
CA ALA A 103 4.16 3.71 15.97
C ALA A 103 2.87 3.51 15.16
N ILE A 104 2.54 2.26 14.80
CA ILE A 104 1.27 1.91 14.15
C ILE A 104 0.11 2.16 15.12
N ARG A 105 0.19 1.63 16.34
CA ARG A 105 -0.85 1.77 17.35
C ARG A 105 -1.04 3.20 17.85
N TYR A 106 0.01 4.01 17.87
CA TYR A 106 -0.07 5.41 18.28
C TYR A 106 -1.04 6.22 17.40
N ARG A 107 -1.13 5.87 16.11
CA ARG A 107 -2.01 6.55 15.14
C ARG A 107 -3.40 5.95 15.06
N ASP A 108 -3.59 4.77 15.65
CA ASP A 108 -4.88 4.12 15.76
C ASP A 108 -5.85 5.01 16.57
N ASN A 109 -7.09 5.12 16.10
CA ASN A 109 -8.13 6.03 16.60
C ASN A 109 -7.77 7.54 16.58
N HIS A 110 -6.68 7.94 15.91
CA HIS A 110 -6.30 9.35 15.73
C HIS A 110 -6.30 9.78 14.26
N ASP A 111 -5.54 9.06 13.42
CA ASP A 111 -5.40 9.34 11.99
C ASP A 111 -6.19 8.32 11.13
N TYR A 112 -6.38 7.10 11.66
CA TYR A 112 -7.11 6.02 11.02
C TYR A 112 -7.62 5.02 12.06
N ASP A 113 -8.62 4.22 11.70
CA ASP A 113 -9.04 3.05 12.45
C ASP A 113 -8.22 1.83 11.99
N LEU A 114 -7.37 1.29 12.86
CA LEU A 114 -6.57 0.12 12.56
C LEU A 114 -7.44 -1.15 12.59
N LEU A 115 -7.53 -1.87 11.47
CA LEU A 115 -8.30 -3.11 11.39
C LEU A 115 -7.42 -4.34 11.65
N ALA A 116 -6.25 -4.40 11.02
CA ALA A 116 -5.29 -5.49 11.19
C ALA A 116 -3.90 -5.06 10.77
N TYR A 117 -2.87 -5.67 11.32
CA TYR A 117 -1.49 -5.53 10.85
C TYR A 117 -0.69 -6.79 11.14
N CYS A 118 0.36 -7.03 10.36
CA CYS A 118 1.34 -8.07 10.67
C CYS A 118 2.75 -7.58 10.32
N VAL A 119 3.68 -7.86 11.24
CA VAL A 119 5.09 -7.49 11.11
C VAL A 119 5.87 -8.73 10.72
N MET A 120 6.39 -8.74 9.50
CA MET A 120 7.23 -9.79 8.95
C MET A 120 8.71 -9.36 9.06
N PRO A 121 9.70 -10.26 8.91
CA PRO A 121 11.10 -9.93 9.16
C PRO A 121 11.68 -8.77 8.35
N ASN A 122 11.15 -8.48 7.16
CA ASN A 122 11.62 -7.43 6.25
C ASN A 122 10.49 -6.52 5.70
N HIS A 123 9.23 -6.77 6.04
CA HIS A 123 8.09 -5.99 5.58
C HIS A 123 6.93 -6.02 6.58
N VAL A 124 5.96 -5.14 6.39
CA VAL A 124 4.77 -5.02 7.25
C VAL A 124 3.55 -4.84 6.35
N HIS A 125 2.48 -5.57 6.67
CA HIS A 125 1.17 -5.33 6.09
C HIS A 125 0.28 -4.60 7.09
N LEU A 126 -0.51 -3.66 6.59
CA LEU A 126 -1.40 -2.83 7.38
C LEU A 126 -2.75 -2.71 6.67
N VAL A 127 -3.83 -2.98 7.40
CA VAL A 127 -5.21 -2.77 7.00
C VAL A 127 -5.82 -1.71 7.91
N PHE A 128 -6.31 -0.61 7.34
CA PHE A 128 -6.92 0.46 8.11
C PHE A 128 -8.07 1.14 7.35
N TYR A 129 -8.98 1.75 8.10
CA TYR A 129 -10.13 2.49 7.60
C TYR A 129 -9.96 3.99 7.91
N VAL A 130 -10.25 4.84 6.93
CA VAL A 130 -10.03 6.31 7.05
C VAL A 130 -11.35 7.08 7.23
N GLY A 131 -12.50 6.43 7.16
CA GLY A 131 -13.78 7.14 7.07
C GLY A 131 -14.14 8.06 8.24
N ARG A 132 -13.69 7.74 9.47
CA ARG A 132 -13.90 8.62 10.63
C ARG A 132 -13.00 9.86 10.66
N PHE A 133 -11.91 9.85 9.89
CA PHE A 133 -10.82 10.81 9.95
C PHE A 133 -10.53 11.48 8.60
N ALA A 134 -11.41 11.29 7.61
CA ALA A 134 -11.23 11.83 6.26
C ALA A 134 -11.03 13.37 6.27
N GLU A 135 -11.62 14.08 7.24
CA GLU A 135 -11.44 15.53 7.43
C GLU A 135 -10.08 15.92 8.05
N SER A 136 -9.49 15.09 8.92
CA SER A 136 -8.22 15.40 9.61
C SER A 136 -6.99 14.95 8.81
N THR A 137 -7.09 13.83 8.09
CA THR A 137 -5.99 13.26 7.28
C THR A 137 -5.63 14.16 6.08
N LEU A 138 -6.61 14.88 5.51
CA LEU A 138 -6.35 15.89 4.47
C LEU A 138 -5.54 17.09 4.97
N ARG A 139 -5.61 17.39 6.27
CA ARG A 139 -4.84 18.47 6.92
C ARG A 139 -3.41 18.05 7.26
N ASN A 140 -3.22 16.76 7.62
CA ASN A 140 -1.93 16.23 8.07
C ASN A 140 -1.12 15.51 6.97
N SER A 141 -1.69 15.24 5.80
CA SER A 141 -0.92 14.78 4.62
C SER A 141 -0.01 15.89 4.05
N VAL A 142 -0.18 17.13 4.55
CA VAL A 142 0.73 18.25 4.36
C VAL A 142 1.76 18.26 5.50
N SER A 143 2.92 17.63 5.26
CA SER A 143 4.16 17.75 6.03
C SER A 143 4.41 16.72 7.14
N ARG A 144 5.30 15.76 6.83
CA ARG A 144 6.54 15.46 7.56
C ARG A 144 6.95 14.01 7.32
N TYR A 145 7.61 13.74 6.22
CA TYR A 145 8.81 12.90 6.21
C TYR A 145 9.70 13.44 5.08
N ILE A 146 10.94 13.70 5.46
CA ILE A 146 12.01 14.40 4.76
C ILE A 146 12.25 13.83 3.36
#